data_AF-A0A3B8Q2S1-F1
#
_entry.id   AF-A0A3B8Q2S1-F1
#
_cell.length_a   1.000
_cell.length_b   1.000
_cell.length_c   1.000
_cell.angle_alpha   90.00
_cell.angle_beta   90.00
_cell.angle_gamma   90.00
#
_symmetry.space_group_name_H-M   'P 1'
#
loop_
_entity.id
_entity.type
_entity.pdbx_description
1 polymer ?
#
loop_
_entity_poly.entity_id
_entity_poly.type
_entity_poly.pdbx_seq_one_letter_code
_entity_poly.pdbx_strand_id
1 'polypeptide(L)' 'VVKLPKAKRGFVLLPRRWVVERSFAWAARFRRLARDYERLATTLAGFHWLAFVSLMLRALYSA' A
#
# COMPACT_ATOMS: atom_id res chain seq x y z
N VAL A 1 8.08 -9.84 2.20
CA VAL A 1 8.60 -10.42 0.94
C VAL A 1 8.41 -11.93 0.99
N VAL A 2 7.66 -12.52 0.04
CA VAL A 2 7.45 -13.98 -0.01
C VAL A 2 8.75 -14.64 -0.46
N LYS A 3 9.41 -15.37 0.45
CA LYS A 3 10.68 -16.06 0.16
C LYS A 3 10.37 -17.38 -0.55
N LEU A 4 11.16 -17.70 -1.58
CA LEU A 4 11.08 -19.00 -2.24
C LEU A 4 11.89 -20.02 -1.41
N PRO A 5 11.34 -21.22 -1.10
CA PRO A 5 12.01 -22.19 -0.25
C PRO A 5 13.29 -22.80 -0.87
N LYS A 6 13.47 -22.73 -2.19
CA LYS A 6 14.68 -23.14 -2.89
C LYS A 6 14.99 -22.16 -4.01
N ALA A 7 16.25 -21.76 -4.16
CA ALA A 7 16.68 -20.92 -5.28
C ALA A 7 16.49 -21.69 -6.60
N LYS A 8 15.52 -21.24 -7.42
CA LYS A 8 15.32 -21.74 -8.79
C LYS A 8 15.96 -20.77 -9.78
N ARG A 9 16.61 -21.28 -10.83
CA ARG A 9 17.09 -20.46 -11.95
C ARG A 9 15.89 -20.10 -12.84
N GLY A 10 15.70 -18.82 -13.13
CA GLY A 10 14.61 -18.30 -13.97
C GLY A 10 13.54 -17.52 -13.19
N PHE A 11 12.59 -16.93 -13.92
CA PHE A 11 11.47 -16.17 -13.35
C PHE A 11 10.44 -17.12 -12.75
N VAL A 12 10.21 -17.03 -11.43
CA VAL A 12 9.16 -17.78 -10.73
C VAL A 12 8.05 -16.82 -10.33
N LEU A 13 6.82 -17.10 -10.79
CA LEU A 13 5.65 -16.34 -10.40
C LEU A 13 5.33 -16.62 -8.93
N LEU A 14 5.54 -15.63 -8.06
CA LEU A 14 5.20 -15.70 -6.64
C LEU A 14 3.77 -15.21 -6.42
N PRO A 15 2.89 -16.00 -5.80
CA PRO A 15 1.59 -15.52 -5.41
C PRO A 15 1.76 -14.35 -4.42
N ARG A 16 0.97 -13.28 -4.60
CA ARG A 16 0.91 -12.09 -3.72
C ARG A 16 2.14 -11.15 -3.73
N ARG A 17 2.98 -11.19 -4.78
CA ARG A 17 4.14 -10.29 -4.92
C ARG A 17 3.78 -8.79 -4.79
N TRP A 18 2.66 -8.37 -5.34
CA TRP A 18 2.29 -6.95 -5.48
C TRP A 18 1.38 -6.43 -4.38
N VAL A 19 1.14 -7.18 -3.30
CA VAL A 19 0.19 -6.75 -2.25
C VAL A 19 0.61 -5.43 -1.63
N VAL A 20 1.90 -5.28 -1.31
CA VAL A 20 2.45 -4.06 -0.72
C VAL A 20 2.42 -2.89 -1.70
N GLU A 21 2.86 -3.11 -2.93
CA GLU A 21 2.91 -2.08 -3.97
C GLU A 21 1.51 -1.58 -4.35
N ARG A 22 0.51 -2.47 -4.34
CA ARG A 22 -0.88 -2.10 -4.56
C ARG A 22 -1.40 -1.14 -3.49
N SER A 23 -1.07 -1.37 -2.22
CA SER A 23 -1.43 -0.46 -1.13
C SER A 23 -0.84 0.93 -1.35
N PHE A 24 0.42 1.02 -1.79
CA PHE A 24 1.04 2.31 -2.14
C PHE A 24 0.40 2.95 -3.37
N ALA A 25 0.03 2.17 -4.38
CA ALA A 25 -0.70 2.67 -5.55
C ALA A 25 -2.06 3.27 -5.18
N TRP A 26 -2.75 2.70 -4.18
CA TRP A 26 -3.99 3.30 -3.65
C TRP A 26 -3.73 4.56 -2.84
N ALA A 27 -2.70 4.57 -2.00
CA ALA A 27 -2.30 5.75 -1.24
C ALA A 27 -1.96 6.94 -2.15
N ALA A 28 -1.29 6.69 -3.28
CA ALA A 28 -0.95 7.70 -4.28
C ALA A 28 -2.17 8.36 -4.96
N ARG A 29 -3.37 7.75 -4.88
CA ARG A 29 -4.61 8.36 -5.40
C ARG A 29 -5.13 9.49 -4.51
N PHE A 30 -4.70 9.55 -3.25
CA PHE A 30 -5.05 10.63 -2.35
C PHE A 30 -4.12 11.82 -2.64
N ARG A 31 -4.66 12.91 -3.23
CA ARG A 31 -3.87 14.08 -3.65
C ARG A 31 -2.93 14.65 -2.57
N ARG A 32 -3.33 14.56 -1.29
CA ARG A 32 -2.50 15.00 -0.14
C ARG A 32 -1.32 14.07 0.15
N LEU A 33 -1.42 12.78 -0.15
CA LEU A 33 -0.33 11.80 0.02
C LEU A 33 0.53 11.65 -1.25
N ALA A 34 0.08 12.18 -2.39
CA ALA A 34 0.82 12.08 -3.65
C ALA A 34 2.15 12.86 -3.62
N ARG A 35 2.28 13.84 -2.73
CA ARG A 35 3.51 14.61 -2.51
C ARG A 35 3.58 15.06 -1.06
N ASP A 36 4.77 15.12 -0.50
CA ASP A 36 5.01 15.61 0.86
C ASP A 36 4.82 17.13 0.91
N TYR A 37 3.56 17.55 1.09
CA TYR A 37 3.21 18.94 1.35
C TYR A 37 3.24 19.26 2.85
N GLU A 38 3.15 18.24 3.69
CA GLU A 38 3.04 18.42 5.14
C GLU A 38 4.41 18.71 5.75
N ARG A 39 4.48 19.81 6.50
CA ARG A 39 5.71 20.24 7.18
C ARG A 39 6.06 19.38 8.39
N LEU A 40 5.06 18.68 8.95
CA LEU A 40 5.21 17.89 10.17
C LEU A 40 4.85 16.42 9.93
N ALA A 41 5.74 15.52 10.37
CA ALA A 41 5.58 14.08 10.21
C ALA A 41 4.32 13.52 10.90
N THR A 42 3.86 14.14 11.99
CA THR A 42 2.65 13.72 12.70
C THR A 42 1.39 13.95 11.86
N THR A 43 1.30 15.08 11.17
CA THR A 43 0.20 15.39 10.25
C THR A 43 0.17 14.41 9.08
N LEU A 44 1.33 14.13 8.48
CA LEU A 44 1.46 13.14 7.42
C LEU A 44 1.01 11.75 7.88
N ALA A 45 1.43 11.32 9.08
CA ALA A 45 1.03 10.04 9.66
C ALA A 45 -0.49 9.97 9.89
N GLY A 46 -1.11 11.05 10.37
CA GLY A 46 -2.56 11.15 10.52
C GLY A 46 -3.31 10.98 9.18
N PHE A 47 -2.81 11.60 8.11
CA PHE A 47 -3.41 11.42 6.78
C PHE A 47 -3.24 10.01 6.24
N HIS A 48 -2.13 9.32 6.53
CA HIS A 48 -1.97 7.90 6.18
C HIS A 48 -3.02 7.04 6.87
N TRP A 49 -3.26 7.24 8.17
CA TRP A 49 -4.32 6.54 8.89
C TRP A 49 -5.69 6.75 8.24
N LEU A 50 -6.07 8.00 7.96
CA LEU A 50 -7.36 8.32 7.34
C LEU A 50 -7.51 7.70 5.94
N ALA A 51 -6.46 7.74 5.12
CA ALA A 51 -6.47 7.12 3.79
C ALA A 51 -6.71 5.61 3.88
N PHE A 52 -5.97 4.90 4.74
CA PHE A 52 -6.10 3.45 4.87
C PHE A 52 -7.42 3.03 5.54
N VAL A 53 -7.94 3.77 6.51
CA VAL A 53 -9.28 3.53 7.08
C VAL A 53 -10.35 3.65 5.98
N SER A 54 -10.27 4.69 5.15
CA SER A 54 -11.22 4.89 4.04
C SER A 54 -11.18 3.74 3.02
N LEU A 55 -9.97 3.27 2.67
CA LEU A 55 -9.79 2.13 1.76
C LEU A 55 -10.35 0.83 2.36
N MET A 56 -10.08 0.57 3.65
CA MET A 56 -10.57 -0.63 4.35
C MET A 56 -12.09 -0.62 4.50
N LEU A 57 -12.69 0.52 4.85
CA LEU A 57 -14.14 0.67 4.91
C LEU A 57 -14.77 0.40 3.53
N ARG A 58 -14.21 0.98 2.47
CA ARG A 58 -14.70 0.69 1.10
C ARG A 58 -14.61 -0.79 0.77
N ALA A 59 -13.50 -1.46 1.12
CA ALA A 59 -13.34 -2.89 0.89
C ALA A 59 -14.37 -3.73 1.66
N LEU A 60 -14.64 -3.37 2.92
CA LEU A 60 -15.58 -4.06 3.80
C LEU A 60 -17.02 -3.96 3.30
N TYR A 61 -17.46 -2.76 2.86
CA TYR A 61 -18.82 -2.54 2.36
C TYR A 61 -18.99 -2.86 0.86
N SER A 62 -17.90 -3.18 0.16
CA SER A 62 -17.96 -3.63 -1.24
C SER A 62 -18.09 -5.16 -1.41
N ALA A 63 -18.12 -5.89 -0.30
CA ALA A 63 -18.42 -7.32 -0.23
C ALA A 63 -19.92 -7.54 -0.04
#